data_AF-A0A974P2R9-F1
#
_entry.id   AF-A0A974P2R9-F1
#
_cell.length_a   1.000
_cell.length_b   1.000
_cell.length_c   1.000
_cell.angle_alpha   90.00
_cell.angle_beta   90.00
_cell.angle_gamma   90.00
#
_symmetry.space_group_name_H-M   'P 1'
#
loop_
_entity.id
_entity.type
_entity.pdbx_description
1 polymer ?
#
loop_
_entity_poly.entity_id
_entity_poly.type
_entity_poly.pdbx_seq_one_letter_code
_entity_poly.pdbx_strand_id
1 'polypeptide(L)'
;MADLAGRRGALNSEITRLRQQKGETRLQLNSLRDQRVSQAADGLRQMQAGLSDVSPRLTAARQTLNNAILRSPVDGYVLDLSQSTIGGVVGPGEVLMNIVPANAP
;
A
#
# COMPACT_ATOMS: atom_id res chain seq x y z
N MET A 1 -29.45 -60.10 29.00
CA MET A 1 -28.52 -60.27 27.87
C MET A 1 -28.94 -59.46 26.64
N ALA A 2 -30.19 -59.54 26.16
CA ALA A 2 -30.66 -58.77 25.00
C ALA A 2 -30.63 -57.23 25.16
N ASP A 3 -31.03 -56.70 26.33
CA ASP A 3 -31.00 -55.24 26.60
C ASP A 3 -29.57 -54.66 26.55
N LEU A 4 -28.60 -55.39 27.09
CA LEU A 4 -27.19 -54.97 27.07
C LEU A 4 -26.62 -54.91 25.65
N ALA A 5 -26.98 -55.88 24.80
CA ALA A 5 -26.56 -55.91 23.39
C ALA A 5 -27.18 -54.76 22.58
N GLY A 6 -28.46 -54.44 22.82
CA GLY A 6 -29.15 -53.31 22.21
C GLY A 6 -28.53 -51.97 22.59
N ARG A 7 -28.25 -51.74 23.88
CA ARG A 7 -27.55 -50.54 24.35
C ARG A 7 -26.15 -50.38 23.75
N ARG A 8 -25.40 -51.48 23.62
CA ARG A 8 -24.07 -51.46 22.98
C ARG A 8 -24.16 -51.10 21.49
N GLY A 9 -25.17 -51.61 20.78
CA GLY A 9 -25.43 -51.24 19.39
C GLY A 9 -25.75 -49.76 19.24
N ALA A 10 -26.62 -49.23 20.08
CA ALA A 10 -26.97 -47.80 20.10
C ALA A 10 -25.74 -46.90 20.35
N LEU A 11 -24.90 -47.25 21.34
CA LEU A 11 -23.67 -46.52 21.63
C LEU A 11 -22.66 -46.57 20.47
N ASN A 12 -22.54 -47.70 19.77
CA ASN A 12 -21.65 -47.80 18.60
C ASN A 12 -22.14 -46.94 17.43
N SER A 13 -23.45 -46.89 17.18
CA SER A 13 -24.03 -45.99 16.18
C SER A 13 -23.82 -44.53 16.56
N GLU A 14 -23.99 -44.18 17.83
CA GLU A 14 -23.73 -42.84 18.36
C GLU A 14 -22.27 -42.43 18.15
N ILE A 15 -21.31 -43.31 18.49
CA ILE A 15 -19.87 -43.07 18.26
C ILE A 15 -19.58 -42.84 16.77
N THR A 16 -20.20 -43.63 15.89
CA THR A 16 -20.01 -43.50 14.43
C THR A 16 -20.54 -42.17 13.92
N ARG A 17 -21.73 -41.77 14.36
CA ARG A 17 -22.34 -40.47 14.05
C ARG A 17 -21.46 -39.30 14.52
N LEU A 18 -20.97 -39.35 15.76
CA LEU A 18 -20.09 -38.31 16.31
C LEU A 18 -18.75 -38.23 15.57
N ARG A 19 -18.20 -39.37 15.13
CA ARG A 19 -16.98 -39.40 14.30
C ARG A 19 -17.20 -38.75 12.94
N GLN A 20 -18.34 -39.01 12.29
CA GLN A 20 -18.71 -38.36 11.04
C GLN A 20 -18.86 -36.85 11.21
N GLN A 21 -19.61 -36.42 12.24
CA GLN A 21 -19.78 -35.00 12.54
C GLN A 21 -18.44 -34.30 12.81
N LYS A 22 -17.54 -34.94 13.56
CA LYS A 22 -16.17 -34.43 13.77
C LYS A 22 -15.39 -34.30 12.47
N GLY A 23 -15.55 -35.24 11.54
CA GLY A 23 -14.94 -35.18 10.21
C GLY A 23 -15.45 -33.98 9.41
N GLU A 24 -16.75 -33.80 9.38
CA GLU A 24 -17.40 -32.67 8.69
C GLU A 24 -16.97 -31.31 9.28
N THR A 25 -16.98 -31.16 10.61
CA THR A 25 -16.51 -29.94 11.27
C THR A 25 -15.04 -29.66 10.98
N ARG A 26 -14.19 -30.69 10.85
CA ARG A 26 -12.78 -30.51 10.46
C ARG A 26 -12.64 -30.00 9.02
N LEU A 27 -13.46 -30.50 8.11
CA LEU A 27 -13.47 -30.01 6.72
C LEU A 27 -13.93 -28.56 6.67
N GLN A 28 -15.01 -28.21 7.36
CA GLN A 28 -15.50 -26.83 7.47
C GLN A 28 -14.44 -25.89 8.05
N LEU A 29 -13.72 -26.33 9.08
CA LEU A 29 -12.62 -25.55 9.68
C LEU A 29 -11.50 -25.28 8.67
N ASN A 30 -11.12 -26.29 7.87
CA ASN A 30 -10.10 -26.13 6.85
C ASN A 30 -10.56 -25.17 5.74
N SER A 31 -11.78 -25.34 5.22
CA SER A 31 -12.34 -24.42 4.22
C SER A 31 -12.40 -22.97 4.72
N LEU A 32 -12.77 -22.76 5.99
CA LEU A 32 -12.78 -21.42 6.59
C LEU A 32 -11.36 -20.83 6.72
N ARG A 33 -10.35 -21.66 7.01
CA ARG A 33 -8.95 -21.21 7.05
C ARG A 33 -8.48 -20.82 5.66
N ASP A 34 -8.77 -21.62 4.65
CA ASP A 34 -8.37 -21.35 3.26
C ASP A 34 -9.03 -20.07 2.74
N GLN A 35 -10.33 -19.89 3.01
CA GLN A 35 -11.04 -18.65 2.69
C GLN A 35 -10.40 -17.43 3.35
N ARG A 36 -10.04 -17.52 4.64
CA ARG A 36 -9.37 -16.42 5.34
C ARG A 36 -8.01 -16.08 4.74
N VAL A 37 -7.21 -17.09 4.38
CA VAL A 37 -5.91 -16.87 3.74
C VAL A 37 -6.09 -16.21 2.36
N SER A 38 -7.06 -16.68 1.56
CA SER A 38 -7.36 -16.07 0.26
C SER A 38 -7.77 -14.60 0.39
N GLN A 39 -8.72 -14.30 1.28
CA GLN A 39 -9.19 -12.93 1.53
C GLN A 39 -8.06 -12.01 1.99
N ALA A 40 -7.17 -12.48 2.87
CA ALA A 40 -6.02 -11.72 3.31
C ALA A 40 -5.04 -11.46 2.15
N ALA A 41 -4.79 -12.45 1.29
CA ALA A 41 -3.94 -12.29 0.12
C ALA A 41 -4.53 -11.33 -0.92
N ASP A 42 -5.84 -11.38 -1.14
CA ASP A 42 -6.57 -10.44 -2.01
C ASP A 42 -6.48 -9.01 -1.47
N GLY A 43 -6.74 -8.81 -0.17
CA GLY A 43 -6.62 -7.51 0.47
C GLY A 43 -5.20 -6.93 0.38
N LEU A 44 -4.18 -7.76 0.60
CA LEU A 44 -2.79 -7.35 0.48
C LEU A 44 -2.45 -6.92 -0.96
N ARG A 45 -2.90 -7.68 -1.97
CA ARG A 45 -2.71 -7.32 -3.39
C ARG A 45 -3.36 -5.98 -3.72
N GLN A 46 -4.58 -5.75 -3.25
CA GLN A 46 -5.30 -4.50 -3.50
C GLN A 46 -4.58 -3.31 -2.86
N MET A 47 -4.11 -3.45 -1.61
CA MET A 47 -3.33 -2.41 -0.93
C MET A 47 -2.00 -2.12 -1.63
N GLN A 48 -1.29 -3.15 -2.08
CA GLN A 48 -0.04 -2.99 -2.82
C GLN A 48 -0.23 -2.28 -4.16
N ALA A 49 -1.33 -2.60 -4.88
CA ALA A 49 -1.69 -1.90 -6.10
C ALA A 49 -2.00 -0.41 -5.84
N GLY A 50 -2.76 -0.12 -4.78
CA GLY A 50 -3.05 1.26 -4.37
C GLY A 50 -1.78 2.04 -3.98
N LEU A 51 -0.86 1.43 -3.24
CA LEU A 51 0.43 2.04 -2.92
C LEU A 51 1.27 2.30 -4.17
N SER A 52 1.26 1.37 -5.13
CA SER A 52 2.00 1.50 -6.38
C SER A 52 1.46 2.63 -7.26
N ASP A 53 0.17 2.97 -7.17
CA ASP A 53 -0.42 4.11 -7.88
C ASP A 53 -0.18 5.45 -7.15
N VAL A 54 -0.31 5.48 -5.81
CA VAL A 54 -0.23 6.72 -5.03
C VAL A 54 1.22 7.17 -4.81
N SER A 55 2.17 6.25 -4.63
CA SER A 55 3.57 6.58 -4.32
C SER A 55 4.26 7.40 -5.43
N PRO A 56 4.13 7.06 -6.73
CA PRO A 56 4.67 7.88 -7.81
C PRO A 56 4.04 9.26 -7.88
N ARG A 57 2.72 9.38 -7.68
CA ARG A 57 2.01 10.67 -7.66
C ARG A 57 2.51 11.57 -6.54
N LEU A 58 2.73 11.01 -5.35
CA LEU A 58 3.30 11.76 -4.22
C LEU A 58 4.73 12.22 -4.52
N THR A 59 5.54 11.36 -5.15
CA THR A 59 6.92 11.69 -5.53
C THR A 59 6.93 12.84 -6.55
N ALA A 60 6.09 12.78 -7.58
CA ALA A 60 5.95 13.85 -8.56
C ALA A 60 5.47 15.17 -7.93
N ALA A 61 4.46 15.12 -7.06
CA ALA A 61 3.98 16.31 -6.35
C ALA A 61 5.06 16.97 -5.48
N ARG A 62 5.89 16.16 -4.81
CA ARG A 62 7.06 16.65 -4.05
C ARG A 62 8.12 17.29 -4.94
N GLN A 63 8.39 16.72 -6.10
CA GLN A 63 9.30 17.31 -7.07
C GLN A 63 8.79 18.66 -7.57
N THR A 64 7.50 18.77 -7.89
CA THR A 64 6.88 20.05 -8.27
C THR A 64 6.99 21.08 -7.16
N LEU A 65 6.74 20.69 -5.91
CA LEU A 65 6.88 21.58 -4.75
C LEU A 65 8.34 22.04 -4.56
N ASN A 66 9.30 21.13 -4.69
CA ASN A 66 10.72 21.47 -4.59
C ASN A 66 11.16 22.42 -5.71
N ASN A 67 10.65 22.23 -6.93
CA ASN A 67 10.95 23.09 -8.08
C ASN A 67 10.30 24.47 -7.97
N ALA A 68 9.31 24.66 -7.08
CA ALA A 68 8.73 25.97 -6.80
C ALA A 68 9.70 26.89 -6.02
N ILE A 69 10.71 26.32 -5.36
CA ILE A 69 11.76 27.08 -4.67
C ILE A 69 13.02 27.02 -5.52
N LEU A 70 13.28 28.09 -6.25
CA LEU A 70 14.53 28.22 -6.99
C LEU A 70 15.68 28.58 -6.03
N ARG A 71 16.75 27.79 -6.06
CA ARG A 71 17.99 28.04 -5.30
C ARG A 71 19.14 28.26 -6.26
N SER A 72 20.09 29.10 -5.86
CA SER A 72 21.32 29.26 -6.63
C SER A 72 22.10 27.93 -6.67
N PRO A 73 22.55 27.46 -7.84
CA PRO A 73 23.40 26.26 -7.94
C PRO A 73 24.85 26.53 -7.53
N VAL A 74 25.28 27.79 -7.50
CA VAL A 74 26.65 28.21 -7.21
C VAL A 74 26.66 29.45 -6.32
N ASP A 75 27.74 29.65 -5.56
CA ASP A 75 27.97 30.89 -4.84
C ASP A 75 28.36 32.00 -5.83
N GLY A 76 27.69 33.14 -5.73
CA GLY A 76 27.83 34.19 -6.73
C GLY A 76 26.92 35.39 -6.50
N TYR A 77 26.95 36.30 -7.47
CA TYR A 77 26.15 37.51 -7.50
C TYR A 77 24.97 37.34 -8.45
N VAL A 78 23.79 37.82 -8.05
CA VAL A 78 22.60 37.84 -8.89
C VAL A 78 22.70 39.04 -9.85
N LEU A 79 22.54 38.78 -11.14
CA LEU A 79 22.49 39.76 -12.23
C LEU A 79 21.18 39.59 -13.02
N ASP A 80 20.69 40.67 -13.63
CA ASP A 80 19.49 40.66 -14.48
C ASP A 80 18.27 39.98 -13.84
N LEU A 81 17.95 40.36 -12.60
CA LEU A 81 16.71 39.93 -11.96
C LEU A 81 15.51 40.52 -12.74
N SER A 82 14.87 39.69 -13.57
CA SER A 82 13.83 40.12 -14.50
C SER A 82 12.49 40.35 -13.82
N GLN A 83 12.26 39.70 -12.67
CA GLN A 83 11.00 39.74 -11.93
C GLN A 83 11.21 40.31 -10.52
N SER A 84 10.56 41.43 -10.23
CA SER A 84 10.65 42.14 -8.94
C SER A 84 9.30 42.18 -8.20
N THR A 85 8.33 41.35 -8.58
CA THR A 85 6.94 41.42 -8.10
C THR A 85 6.48 40.15 -7.38
N ILE A 86 6.08 40.31 -6.11
CA ILE A 86 5.39 39.27 -5.35
C ILE A 86 4.02 39.04 -6.02
N GLY A 87 3.76 37.81 -6.48
CA GLY A 87 2.48 37.41 -7.10
C GLY A 87 2.46 37.41 -8.64
N GLY A 88 3.58 37.65 -9.31
CA GLY A 88 3.71 37.46 -10.76
C GLY A 88 3.65 35.98 -11.18
N VAL A 89 3.14 35.71 -12.38
CA VAL A 89 3.12 34.37 -12.98
C VAL A 89 4.28 34.27 -13.96
N VAL A 90 5.09 33.20 -13.84
CA VAL A 90 6.26 32.95 -14.70
C VAL A 90 6.02 31.78 -15.63
N GLY A 91 6.42 31.94 -16.89
CA GLY A 91 6.26 30.92 -17.91
C GLY A 91 7.35 29.84 -17.86
N PRO A 92 7.10 28.63 -18.41
CA PRO A 92 8.14 27.63 -18.59
C PRO A 92 9.28 28.17 -19.46
N GLY A 93 10.53 28.06 -18.99
CA GLY A 93 11.73 28.48 -19.74
C GLY A 93 12.04 29.97 -19.68
N GLU A 94 11.25 30.76 -18.94
CA GLU A 94 11.54 32.17 -18.70
C GLU A 94 12.77 32.32 -17.80
N VAL A 95 13.73 33.14 -18.24
CA VAL A 95 14.94 33.43 -17.45
C VAL A 95 14.58 34.44 -16.36
N LEU A 96 14.68 34.02 -15.10
CA LEU A 96 14.35 34.86 -13.94
C LEU A 96 15.51 35.72 -13.46
N MET A 97 16.72 35.14 -13.48
CA MET A 97 17.95 35.79 -13.03
C MET A 97 19.16 35.04 -13.55
N ASN A 98 20.29 35.73 -13.66
CA ASN A 98 21.60 35.16 -13.93
C ASN A 98 22.43 35.13 -12.64
N ILE A 99 23.15 34.04 -12.37
CA ILE A 99 24.10 33.97 -11.25
C ILE A 99 25.52 34.03 -11.84
N VAL A 100 26.30 35.03 -11.42
CA VAL A 100 27.71 35.17 -11.77
C VAL A 100 28.56 34.60 -10.63
N PRO A 101 29.37 33.55 -10.85
CA PRO A 101 30.17 32.93 -9.79
C PRO A 101 31.14 33.93 -9.14
N ALA A 102 31.21 33.94 -7.80
CA ALA A 102 32.10 34.85 -7.07
C ALA A 102 33.61 34.53 -7.27
N ASN A 103 33.90 33.34 -7.79
CA ASN A 103 35.26 32.81 -7.95
C ASN A 103 35.69 32.75 -9.43
N ALA A 104 34.93 33.37 -10.34
CA ALA A 104 35.30 33.45 -11.75
C ALA A 104 36.47 34.45 -11.93
N PRO A 105 37.57 34.07 -12.60
CA PRO A 105 38.72 34.95 -12.84
C PRO A 105 38.42 36.11 -13.78
#